data_AF-A0A429GBZ0-F1
#
_entry.id   AF-A0A429GBZ0-F1
#
_cell.length_a   1.000
_cell.length_b   1.000
_cell.length_c   1.000
_cell.angle_alpha   90.00
_cell.angle_beta   90.00
_cell.angle_gamma   90.00
#
_symmetry.space_group_name_H-M   'P 1'
#
loop_
_entity.id
_entity.type
_entity.pdbx_description
1 polymer ?
#
loop_
_entity_poly.entity_id
_entity_poly.type
_entity_poly.pdbx_seq_one_letter_code
_entity_poly.pdbx_strand_id
1 'polypeptide(L)'
;MTVPRRDAAAKAAHLLATGAVTVVFCHGDHVHITVQGRTGTRYCGHDPHRGWWCSCPAGTGQCSHIRAAMLITSRRPPHKRRPWARGIPGKR
;
A
#
# COMPACT_ATOMS: atom_id res chain seq x y z
N MET A 1 33.61 -1.38 -10.03
CA MET A 1 32.62 -2.46 -9.75
C MET A 1 31.24 -1.83 -9.67
N THR A 2 30.41 -2.01 -10.69
CA THR A 2 29.06 -1.43 -10.75
C THR A 2 28.12 -2.34 -9.96
N VAL A 3 27.59 -1.85 -8.83
CA VAL A 3 26.63 -2.62 -8.03
C VAL A 3 25.41 -2.92 -8.91
N PRO A 4 25.03 -4.19 -9.15
CA PRO A 4 23.89 -4.50 -10.00
C PRO A 4 22.64 -3.83 -9.45
N ARG A 5 21.81 -3.29 -10.34
CA ARG A 5 20.55 -2.64 -10.00
C ARG A 5 19.67 -3.67 -9.27
N ARG A 6 19.64 -3.64 -7.93
CA ARG A 6 18.74 -4.49 -7.14
C ARG A 6 17.33 -4.43 -7.74
N ASP A 7 16.74 -5.60 -7.97
CA ASP A 7 15.35 -5.74 -8.37
C ASP A 7 14.44 -4.96 -7.41
N ALA A 8 13.38 -4.34 -7.95
CA ALA A 8 12.40 -3.59 -7.18
C ALA A 8 11.76 -4.44 -6.08
N ALA A 9 11.62 -5.76 -6.26
CA ALA A 9 11.13 -6.66 -5.21
C ALA A 9 12.13 -6.77 -4.04
N ALA A 10 13.41 -7.01 -4.32
CA ALA A 10 14.44 -7.07 -3.29
C ALA A 10 14.57 -5.75 -2.51
N LYS A 11 14.44 -4.61 -3.21
CA LYS A 11 14.40 -3.30 -2.54
C LYS A 11 13.15 -3.11 -1.69
N ALA A 12 11.99 -3.57 -2.15
CA ALA A 12 10.75 -3.49 -1.38
C ALA A 12 10.84 -4.28 -0.08
N ALA A 13 11.32 -5.53 -0.14
CA ALA A 13 11.53 -6.36 1.04
C ALA A 13 12.51 -5.71 2.02
N HIS A 14 13.61 -5.12 1.52
CA HIS A 14 14.56 -4.40 2.36
C HIS A 14 13.93 -3.20 3.07
N LEU A 15 13.14 -2.38 2.36
CA LEU A 15 12.46 -1.22 2.95
C LEU A 15 11.53 -1.63 4.11
N LEU A 16 10.83 -2.76 3.95
CA LEU A 16 9.98 -3.32 5.01
C LEU A 16 10.83 -3.82 6.19
N ALA A 17 11.89 -4.58 5.90
CA ALA A 17 12.78 -5.13 6.92
C ALA A 17 13.49 -4.06 7.76
N THR A 18 13.78 -2.89 7.17
CA THR A 18 14.41 -1.77 7.89
C THR A 18 13.41 -0.84 8.56
N GLY A 19 12.11 -1.16 8.54
CA GLY A 19 11.08 -0.29 9.12
C GLY A 19 10.94 1.07 8.41
N ALA A 20 11.35 1.17 7.15
CA ALA A 20 11.34 2.43 6.41
C ALA A 20 9.95 2.85 5.93
N VAL A 21 8.93 2.00 6.12
CA VAL A 21 7.57 2.19 5.60
C VAL A 21 6.63 2.55 6.73
N THR A 22 5.87 3.62 6.58
CA THR A 22 4.85 4.05 7.54
C THR A 22 3.51 4.24 6.83
N VAL A 23 2.48 3.56 7.31
CA VAL A 23 1.10 3.78 6.84
C VAL A 23 0.57 5.03 7.54
N VAL A 24 0.26 6.06 6.77
CA VAL A 24 -0.24 7.35 7.30
C VAL A 24 -1.76 7.38 7.30
N PHE A 25 -2.39 6.72 6.33
CA PHE A 25 -3.84 6.65 6.21
C PHE A 25 -4.24 5.33 5.54
N CYS A 26 -5.31 4.71 6.04
CA CYS A 26 -5.90 3.51 5.44
C CYS A 26 -7.42 3.53 5.70
N HIS A 27 -8.21 3.63 4.63
CA HIS A 27 -9.68 3.61 4.72
C HIS A 27 -10.30 3.04 3.45
N GLY A 28 -11.01 1.92 3.57
CA GLY A 28 -11.61 1.24 2.42
C GLY A 28 -10.55 0.85 1.40
N ASP A 29 -10.68 1.36 0.18
CA ASP A 29 -9.74 1.14 -0.93
C ASP A 29 -8.69 2.26 -1.07
N HIS A 30 -8.62 3.17 -0.10
CA HIS A 30 -7.61 4.23 -0.02
C HIS A 30 -6.50 3.86 0.96
N VAL A 31 -5.25 4.04 0.55
CA VAL A 31 -4.08 3.90 1.42
C VAL A 31 -3.04 4.94 1.06
N HIS A 32 -2.54 5.69 2.05
CA HIS A 32 -1.41 6.60 1.90
C HIS A 32 -0.27 6.17 2.82
N ILE A 33 0.93 6.12 2.26
CA ILE A 33 2.13 5.58 2.89
C ILE A 33 3.28 6.56 2.65
N THR A 34 4.10 6.74 3.66
CA THR A 34 5.42 7.36 3.53
C THR A 34 6.49 6.28 3.56
N VAL A 35 7.51 6.45 2.72
CA VAL A 35 8.67 5.57 2.68
C VAL A 35 9.94 6.39 2.84
N GLN A 36 10.68 6.13 3.90
CA GLN A 36 11.94 6.81 4.18
C GLN A 36 13.08 6.18 3.37
N GLY A 37 13.52 6.89 2.35
CA GLY A 37 14.68 6.49 1.55
C GLY A 37 15.93 7.27 1.92
N ARG A 38 17.07 6.82 1.40
CA ARG A 38 18.36 7.52 1.53
C ARG A 38 18.34 8.93 0.92
N THR A 39 17.50 9.16 -0.09
CA THR A 39 17.36 10.46 -0.79
C THR A 39 16.14 11.25 -0.34
N GLY A 40 15.62 10.93 0.85
CA GLY A 40 14.44 11.59 1.44
C GLY A 40 13.18 10.72 1.41
N THR A 41 12.11 11.29 1.94
CA THR A 41 10.79 10.63 2.05
C THR A 41 10.08 10.59 0.71
N ARG A 42 9.47 9.44 0.40
CA ARG A 42 8.58 9.26 -0.75
C ARG A 42 7.16 9.06 -0.26
N TYR A 43 6.22 9.63 -0.99
CA TYR A 43 4.79 9.46 -0.75
C TYR A 43 4.26 8.51 -1.80
N CYS A 44 3.60 7.45 -1.37
CA CYS A 44 2.97 6.50 -2.27
C CYS A 44 1.65 6.03 -1.68
N GLY A 45 0.80 5.47 -2.54
CA GLY A 45 -0.51 5.04 -2.11
C GLY A 45 -1.30 4.40 -3.22
N HIS A 46 -2.52 4.05 -2.85
CA HIS A 46 -3.55 3.60 -3.76
C HIS A 46 -4.84 4.36 -3.45
N ASP A 47 -5.55 4.76 -4.49
CA ASP A 47 -6.93 5.18 -4.42
C ASP A 47 -7.70 4.63 -5.63
N PRO A 48 -9.02 4.45 -5.54
CA PRO A 48 -9.81 3.86 -6.63
C PRO A 48 -9.78 4.62 -7.94
N HIS A 49 -9.51 5.93 -7.92
CA HIS A 49 -9.56 6.78 -9.10
C HIS A 49 -8.22 6.83 -9.85
N ARG A 50 -7.10 6.79 -9.12
CA ARG A 50 -5.74 6.89 -9.66
C ARG A 50 -5.03 5.54 -9.75
N GLY A 51 -5.49 4.55 -8.99
CA GLY A 51 -4.75 3.31 -8.76
C GLY A 51 -3.50 3.56 -7.93
N TRP A 52 -2.46 2.73 -8.16
CA TRP A 52 -1.20 2.86 -7.44
C TRP A 52 -0.37 4.03 -7.93
N TRP A 53 0.09 4.86 -6.99
CA TRP A 53 0.89 6.04 -7.28
C TRP A 53 2.08 6.19 -6.33
N CYS A 54 3.09 6.92 -6.79
CA CYS A 54 4.28 7.24 -6.00
C CYS A 54 4.92 8.54 -6.49
N SER A 55 5.47 9.33 -5.56
CA SER A 55 6.17 10.59 -5.86
C SER A 55 7.63 10.40 -6.30
N CYS A 56 8.10 9.16 -6.47
CA CYS A 56 9.48 8.91 -6.89
C CYS A 56 9.67 9.17 -8.40
N PRO A 57 10.89 9.57 -8.84
CA PRO A 57 11.16 9.90 -10.24
C PRO A 57 10.93 8.76 -11.23
N ALA A 58 10.88 7.51 -10.75
CA ALA A 58 10.62 6.36 -11.62
C ALA A 58 9.21 6.42 -12.24
N GLY A 59 8.21 6.95 -11.53
CA GLY A 59 6.85 7.21 -12.07
C GLY A 59 6.06 6.00 -12.62
N THR A 60 6.64 4.80 -12.69
CA THR A 60 6.12 3.69 -13.53
C THR A 60 5.11 2.76 -12.85
N GLY A 61 4.63 3.06 -11.64
CA GLY A 61 3.76 2.14 -10.90
C GLY A 61 4.46 0.86 -10.39
N GLN A 62 5.72 0.61 -10.77
CA GLN A 62 6.48 -0.61 -10.45
C GLN A 62 7.70 -0.35 -9.55
N CYS A 63 7.78 0.84 -8.94
CA CYS A 63 8.88 1.16 -8.04
C CYS A 63 8.84 0.31 -6.76
N SER A 64 9.99 0.19 -6.09
CA SER A 64 10.09 -0.55 -4.83
C SER A 64 9.19 -0.01 -3.72
N HIS A 65 8.83 1.28 -3.74
CA HIS A 65 7.90 1.89 -2.78
C HIS A 65 6.48 1.33 -2.95
N ILE A 66 6.01 1.24 -4.21
CA ILE A 66 4.69 0.67 -4.51
C ILE A 66 4.67 -0.82 -4.22
N ARG A 67 5.72 -1.55 -4.60
CA ARG A 67 5.83 -2.98 -4.25
C ARG A 67 5.81 -3.20 -2.73
N ALA A 68 6.50 -2.38 -1.96
CA ALA A 68 6.46 -2.46 -0.50
C ALA A 68 5.05 -2.21 0.04
N ALA A 69 4.36 -1.19 -0.49
CA ALA A 69 2.97 -0.91 -0.14
C ALA A 69 2.02 -2.07 -0.49
N MET A 70 2.16 -2.67 -1.67
CA MET A 70 1.36 -3.84 -2.09
C MET A 70 1.58 -5.05 -1.18
N LEU A 71 2.79 -5.26 -0.67
CA LEU A 71 3.10 -6.39 0.24
C LEU A 71 2.42 -6.26 1.61
N ILE A 72 2.16 -5.04 2.08
CA ILE A 72 1.53 -4.79 3.40
C ILE A 72 0.05 -4.43 3.29
N THR A 73 -0.51 -4.46 2.10
CA THR A 73 -1.92 -4.15 1.86
C THR A 73 -2.61 -5.36 1.25
N SER A 74 -3.89 -5.49 1.51
CA SER A 74 -4.74 -6.50 0.89
C SER A 74 -6.00 -5.80 0.39
N ARG A 75 -6.55 -6.29 -0.72
CA ARG A 75 -7.85 -5.79 -1.17
C ARG A 75 -8.89 -6.08 -0.10
N ARG A 76 -9.73 -5.11 0.19
CA ARG A 76 -10.89 -5.34 1.03
C ARG A 76 -11.75 -6.40 0.34
N PRO A 77 -12.06 -7.54 0.99
CA PRO A 77 -13.00 -8.48 0.40
C PRO A 77 -14.33 -7.77 0.18
N PRO A 78 -15.03 -8.03 -0.93
CA PRO A 78 -16.35 -7.46 -1.16
C PRO A 78 -17.21 -7.81 0.07
N HIS A 79 -17.88 -6.80 0.62
CA HIS A 79 -18.77 -7.04 1.75
C HIS A 79 -19.80 -8.10 1.29
N LYS A 80 -19.72 -9.33 1.79
CA LYS A 80 -20.89 -10.20 1.73
C LYS A 80 -21.91 -9.49 2.61
N ARG A 81 -23.01 -8.99 2.03
CA ARG A 81 -24.16 -8.50 2.82
C ARG A 81 -24.40 -9.55 3.89
N ARG A 82 -24.10 -9.20 5.15
CA ARG A 82 -24.21 -10.15 6.25
C ARG A 82 -25.69 -10.54 6.32
N PRO A 83 -26.04 -11.84 6.26
CA PRO A 83 -27.44 -12.28 6.23
C PRO A 83 -28.27 -11.77 7.41
N TRP A 84 -27.64 -11.40 8.52
CA TRP A 84 -28.30 -10.89 9.73
C TRP A 84 -28.79 -9.44 9.64
N ALA A 85 -28.48 -8.69 8.58
CA ALA A 85 -29.05 -7.36 8.36
C ALA A 85 -30.55 -7.39 7.98
N ARG A 86 -31.15 -8.57 7.80
CA ARG A 86 -32.60 -8.77 7.73
C ARG A 86 -33.16 -8.95 9.14
N GLY A 87 -33.37 -7.83 9.84
CA GLY A 87 -34.27 -7.70 10.98
C GLY A 87 -33.92 -8.54 12.21
N ILE A 88 -33.59 -7.89 13.31
CA ILE A 88 -33.92 -8.47 14.63
C ILE A 88 -35.46 -8.42 14.69
N PRO A 89 -36.18 -9.57 14.69
CA PRO A 89 -37.61 -9.54 14.90
C PRO A 89 -37.85 -9.09 16.34
N GLY A 90 -38.63 -8.01 16.50
CA GLY A 90 -39.33 -7.62 17.72
C GLY A 90 -38.69 -8.00 19.05
N LYS A 91 -38.00 -7.05 19.68
CA LYS A 91 -37.99 -6.98 21.15
C LYS A 91 -38.67 -5.68 21.58
N ARG A 92 -39.91 -5.90 22.00
CA ARG A 92 -40.91 -5.01 22.63
C ARG A 92 -41.71 -4.14 21.69
#